data_AF-A0A966XR34-F1
#
_entry.id   AF-A0A966XR34-F1
#
_cell.length_a   1.000
_cell.length_b   1.000
_cell.length_c   1.000
_cell.angle_alpha   90.00
_cell.angle_beta   90.00
_cell.angle_gamma   90.00
#
_symmetry.space_group_name_H-M   'P 1'
#
loop_
_entity.id
_entity.type
_entity.pdbx_description
1 polymer ?
#
loop_
_entity_poly.entity_id
_entity_poly.type
_entity_poly.pdbx_seq_one_letter_code
_entity_poly.pdbx_strand_id
1 'polypeptide(L)'
;MKYPMQKILLAGVLLVATAAIAKLPAVSDEAKAKAAEAAAKTAWSGKVEGFLLCKSQDKVAAHYYKTAKANRKETKAPVATAACADPGVFAYTPPAAAASAPAKSS
;
A
#
# COMPACT_ATOMS: atom_id res chain seq x y z
N MET A 1 42.63 -5.95 5.53
CA MET A 1 42.10 -4.70 4.91
C MET A 1 41.18 -5.08 3.75
N LYS A 2 39.85 -5.00 3.91
CA LYS A 2 38.89 -5.52 2.89
C LYS A 2 37.65 -4.64 2.66
N TYR A 3 37.60 -3.39 3.14
CA TYR A 3 36.39 -2.55 2.98
C TYR A 3 36.58 -1.02 2.76
N PRO A 4 37.60 -0.52 2.02
CA PRO A 4 37.58 0.88 1.60
C PRO A 4 36.82 1.10 0.27
N MET A 5 36.93 0.19 -0.71
CA MET A 5 36.38 0.40 -2.07
C MET A 5 34.84 0.31 -2.16
N GLN A 6 34.21 -0.59 -1.39
CA GLN A 6 32.75 -0.77 -1.40
C GLN A 6 32.00 0.39 -0.74
N LYS A 7 32.61 1.05 0.25
CA LYS A 7 32.04 2.23 0.92
C LYS A 7 32.11 3.47 0.02
N ILE A 8 33.17 3.60 -0.77
CA ILE A 8 33.34 4.69 -1.74
C ILE A 8 32.37 4.50 -2.92
N LEU A 9 32.14 3.26 -3.37
CA LEU A 9 31.14 2.94 -4.40
C LEU A 9 29.71 3.25 -3.96
N LEU A 10 29.31 2.88 -2.73
CA LEU A 10 27.98 3.24 -2.22
C LEU A 10 27.81 4.76 -2.01
N ALA A 11 28.85 5.46 -1.56
CA ALA A 11 28.79 6.92 -1.37
C ALA A 11 28.75 7.69 -2.71
N GLY A 12 29.43 7.19 -3.75
CA GLY A 12 29.41 7.78 -5.09
C GLY A 12 28.06 7.65 -5.79
N VAL A 13 27.38 6.50 -5.64
CA VAL A 13 26.05 6.27 -6.22
C VAL A 13 24.98 7.17 -5.57
N LEU A 14 25.10 7.48 -4.28
CA LEU A 14 24.16 8.37 -3.59
C LEU A 14 24.33 9.85 -3.98
N LEU A 15 25.55 10.30 -4.27
CA LEU A 15 25.83 11.67 -4.71
C LEU A 15 25.35 11.95 -6.13
N VAL A 16 25.46 10.99 -7.04
CA VAL A 16 24.99 11.14 -8.44
C VAL A 16 23.46 11.24 -8.53
N ALA A 17 22.72 10.69 -7.57
CA ALA A 17 21.26 10.80 -7.53
C ALA A 17 20.75 12.23 -7.21
N THR A 18 21.59 13.10 -6.65
CA THR A 18 21.18 14.46 -6.23
C THR A 18 21.58 15.58 -7.21
N ALA A 19 22.58 15.33 -8.07
CA ALA A 19 23.09 16.33 -9.00
C ALA A 19 22.17 16.59 -10.22
N ALA A 20 21.13 15.77 -10.43
CA ALA A 20 20.17 15.91 -11.52
C ALA A 20 18.92 16.75 -11.16
N ILE A 21 18.94 17.52 -10.07
CA ILE A 21 17.77 18.33 -9.63
C ILE A 21 17.93 19.82 -10.01
N ALA A 22 19.10 20.26 -10.46
CA ALA A 22 19.38 21.69 -10.67
C ALA A 22 18.83 22.31 -11.96
N LYS A 23 18.17 21.54 -12.85
CA LYS A 23 17.46 22.09 -14.02
C LYS A 23 16.35 21.18 -14.56
N LEU A 24 15.64 20.45 -13.70
CA LEU A 24 14.44 19.73 -14.13
C LEU A 24 13.24 20.66 -14.01
N PRO A 25 12.44 20.85 -15.09
CA PRO A 25 11.15 21.53 -14.95
C PRO A 25 10.37 20.84 -13.84
N ALA A 26 9.62 21.62 -13.07
CA ALA A 26 8.78 21.14 -11.97
C ALA A 26 8.25 19.74 -12.28
N VAL A 27 8.52 18.76 -11.41
CA VAL A 27 8.08 17.36 -11.54
C VAL A 27 6.68 17.40 -12.15
N SER A 28 6.59 17.04 -13.43
CA SER A 28 5.45 17.39 -14.27
C SER A 28 4.17 16.99 -13.55
N ASP A 29 3.10 17.79 -13.66
CA ASP A 29 1.82 17.50 -13.01
C ASP A 29 1.37 16.05 -13.29
N GLU A 30 1.72 15.53 -14.49
CA GLU A 30 1.59 14.13 -14.89
C GLU A 30 2.32 13.12 -13.97
N ALA A 31 3.55 13.38 -13.55
CA ALA A 31 4.31 12.49 -12.68
C ALA A 31 3.74 12.47 -11.25
N LYS A 32 3.26 13.61 -10.76
CA LYS A 32 2.54 13.66 -9.47
C LYS A 32 1.20 12.95 -9.54
N ALA A 33 0.45 13.09 -10.64
CA ALA A 33 -0.81 12.39 -10.84
C ALA A 33 -0.61 10.86 -10.86
N LYS A 34 0.44 10.36 -11.52
CA LYS A 34 0.78 8.93 -11.53
C LYS A 34 1.24 8.41 -10.17
N ALA A 35 2.00 9.19 -9.40
CA ALA A 35 2.36 8.83 -8.03
C ALA A 35 1.12 8.75 -7.11
N ALA A 36 0.18 9.69 -7.24
CA ALA A 36 -1.06 9.69 -6.47
C ALA A 36 -1.98 8.51 -6.85
N GLU A 37 -2.07 8.17 -8.14
CA GLU A 37 -2.80 6.99 -8.62
C GLU A 37 -2.18 5.68 -8.08
N ALA A 38 -0.84 5.57 -8.09
CA ALA A 38 -0.13 4.40 -7.54
C ALA A 38 -0.32 4.27 -6.02
N ALA A 39 -0.29 5.39 -5.28
CA ALA A 39 -0.55 5.41 -3.84
C ALA A 39 -2.00 4.99 -3.54
N ALA A 40 -2.98 5.50 -4.30
CA ALA A 40 -4.38 5.11 -4.16
C ALA A 40 -4.58 3.61 -4.47
N LYS A 41 -3.95 3.10 -5.53
CA LYS A 41 -3.99 1.67 -5.86
C LYS A 41 -3.37 0.81 -4.76
N THR A 42 -2.25 1.23 -4.19
CA THR A 42 -1.58 0.52 -3.09
C THR A 42 -2.47 0.49 -1.84
N ALA A 43 -3.08 1.62 -1.49
CA ALA A 43 -4.00 1.71 -0.36
C ALA A 43 -5.24 0.80 -0.58
N TRP A 44 -5.78 0.76 -1.80
CA TRP A 44 -6.89 -0.13 -2.12
C TRP A 44 -6.48 -1.61 -2.08
N SER A 45 -5.34 -1.98 -2.68
CA SER A 45 -4.81 -3.34 -2.61
C SER A 45 -4.60 -3.78 -1.16
N GLY A 46 -4.09 -2.92 -0.28
CA GLY A 46 -3.96 -3.23 1.14
C GLY A 46 -5.30 -3.56 1.82
N LYS A 47 -6.39 -2.88 1.43
CA LYS A 47 -7.74 -3.22 1.90
C LYS A 47 -8.24 -4.56 1.33
N VAL A 48 -7.95 -4.86 0.06
CA VAL A 48 -8.30 -6.14 -0.57
C VAL A 48 -7.58 -7.29 0.12
N GLU A 49 -6.29 -7.15 0.38
CA GLU A 49 -5.52 -8.16 1.12
C GLU A 49 -6.09 -8.38 2.53
N GLY A 50 -6.48 -7.30 3.21
CA GLY A 50 -7.18 -7.39 4.50
C GLY A 50 -8.51 -8.13 4.41
N PHE A 51 -9.30 -7.87 3.36
CA PHE A 51 -10.55 -8.58 3.10
C PHE A 51 -10.34 -10.07 2.83
N LEU A 52 -9.35 -10.43 2.01
CA LEU A 52 -9.00 -11.82 1.72
C LEU A 52 -8.52 -12.57 2.97
N LEU A 53 -7.71 -11.91 3.81
CA LEU A 53 -7.25 -12.48 5.07
C LEU A 53 -8.41 -12.69 6.06
N CYS A 54 -9.35 -11.77 6.13
CA CYS A 54 -10.56 -11.97 6.93
C CYS A 54 -11.36 -13.18 6.44
N LYS A 55 -11.60 -13.27 5.12
CA LYS A 55 -12.33 -14.39 4.52
C LYS A 55 -11.63 -15.75 4.72
N SER A 56 -10.30 -15.78 4.74
CA SER A 56 -9.55 -17.01 4.99
C SER A 56 -9.70 -17.47 6.44
N GLN A 57 -9.67 -16.55 7.41
CA GLN A 57 -9.91 -16.85 8.81
C GLN A 57 -11.33 -17.38 9.05
N ASP A 58 -12.35 -16.77 8.43
CA ASP A 58 -13.73 -17.25 8.52
C ASP A 58 -13.89 -18.67 7.95
N LYS A 59 -13.23 -18.97 6.83
CA LYS A 59 -13.23 -20.32 6.25
C LYS A 59 -12.60 -21.34 7.19
N VAL A 60 -11.50 -21.00 7.85
CA VAL A 60 -10.83 -21.88 8.82
C VAL A 60 -11.72 -22.13 10.03
N ALA A 61 -12.32 -21.07 10.57
CA ALA A 61 -13.27 -21.19 11.68
C ALA A 61 -14.45 -22.10 11.30
N ALA A 62 -15.09 -21.85 10.15
CA ALA A 62 -16.20 -22.66 9.66
C ALA A 62 -15.78 -24.13 9.44
N HIS A 63 -14.59 -24.37 8.89
CA HIS A 63 -14.05 -25.72 8.70
C HIS A 63 -13.83 -26.44 10.03
N TYR A 64 -13.27 -25.75 11.02
CA TYR A 64 -13.08 -26.29 12.37
C TYR A 64 -14.41 -26.73 12.98
N TYR A 65 -15.43 -25.86 13.00
CA TYR A 65 -16.74 -26.21 13.56
C TYR A 65 -17.41 -27.35 12.80
N LYS A 66 -17.34 -27.35 11.46
CA LYS A 66 -17.86 -28.44 10.63
C LYS A 66 -17.18 -29.77 10.98
N THR A 67 -15.87 -29.77 11.11
CA THR A 67 -15.06 -30.95 11.43
C THR A 67 -15.31 -31.43 12.85
N ALA A 68 -15.39 -30.53 13.83
CA ALA A 68 -15.68 -30.88 15.20
C ALA A 68 -17.09 -31.49 15.34
N LYS A 69 -18.09 -30.91 14.67
CA LYS A 69 -19.45 -31.48 14.58
C LYS A 69 -19.45 -32.88 13.97
N ALA A 70 -18.72 -33.08 12.85
CA ALA A 70 -18.60 -34.39 12.21
C ALA A 70 -17.96 -35.44 13.14
N ASN A 71 -17.00 -35.02 13.96
CA ASN A 71 -16.32 -35.86 14.94
C ASN A 71 -17.03 -35.94 16.31
N ARG A 72 -18.24 -35.38 16.45
CA ARG A 72 -19.01 -35.28 17.71
C ARG A 72 -18.19 -34.68 18.87
N LYS A 73 -17.23 -33.80 18.56
CA LYS A 73 -16.49 -33.03 19.56
C LYS A 73 -17.30 -31.81 19.95
N GLU A 74 -17.40 -31.57 21.25
CA GLU A 74 -18.02 -30.34 21.76
C GLU A 74 -17.16 -29.13 21.40
N THR A 75 -17.81 -28.05 20.96
CA THR A 75 -17.14 -26.79 20.63
C THR A 75 -17.76 -25.66 21.43
N LYS A 76 -16.92 -24.71 21.86
CA LYS A 76 -17.40 -23.46 22.45
C LYS A 76 -18.19 -22.68 21.39
N ALA A 77 -19.20 -21.93 21.81
CA ALA A 77 -19.93 -21.04 20.92
C ALA A 77 -18.95 -20.06 20.23
N PRO A 78 -19.11 -19.82 18.91
CA PRO A 78 -18.29 -18.87 18.19
C PRO A 78 -18.45 -17.48 18.79
N VAL A 79 -17.34 -16.78 19.00
CA VAL A 79 -17.36 -15.36 19.33
C VAL A 79 -17.80 -14.61 18.08
N ALA A 80 -18.78 -13.72 18.21
CA ALA A 80 -19.24 -12.90 17.10
C ALA A 80 -18.11 -11.97 16.64
N THR A 81 -17.58 -12.23 15.45
CA THR A 81 -16.62 -11.36 14.77
C THR A 81 -17.35 -10.38 13.87
N ALA A 82 -16.78 -9.20 13.66
CA ALA A 82 -17.29 -8.27 12.66
C ALA A 82 -17.17 -8.90 11.27
N ALA A 83 -18.15 -8.66 10.40
CA ALA A 83 -18.11 -9.15 9.02
C ALA A 83 -16.92 -8.54 8.26
N CYS A 84 -16.34 -9.31 7.33
CA CYS A 84 -15.27 -8.82 6.48
C CYS A 84 -15.75 -7.64 5.61
N ALA A 85 -15.11 -6.49 5.77
CA ALA A 85 -15.44 -5.30 4.98
C ALA A 85 -14.87 -5.41 3.55
N ASP A 86 -15.76 -5.47 2.56
CA ASP A 86 -15.38 -5.47 1.14
C ASP A 86 -14.96 -4.06 0.71
N PRO A 87 -13.71 -3.87 0.20
CA PRO A 87 -13.25 -2.57 -0.28
C PRO A 87 -13.94 -2.10 -1.56
N GLY A 88 -14.73 -2.95 -2.24
CA GLY A 88 -15.41 -2.61 -3.47
C GLY A 88 -14.45 -2.38 -4.65
N VAL A 89 -14.99 -1.92 -5.78
CA VAL A 89 -14.19 -1.67 -7.00
C VAL A 89 -13.28 -0.45 -6.78
N PHE A 90 -12.01 -0.55 -7.21
CA PHE A 90 -11.11 0.59 -7.19
C PHE A 90 -11.61 1.71 -8.10
N ALA A 91 -11.96 2.85 -7.51
CA ALA A 91 -12.29 4.07 -8.23
C ALA A 91 -11.32 5.17 -7.79
N TYR A 92 -10.56 5.71 -8.74
CA TYR A 92 -9.67 6.84 -8.52
C TYR A 92 -10.17 8.05 -9.30
N THR A 93 -10.50 9.12 -8.59
CA THR A 93 -10.73 10.44 -9.20
C THR A 93 -9.46 11.25 -8.93
N PRO A 94 -8.70 11.65 -9.97
CA PRO A 94 -7.52 12.47 -9.78
C PRO A 94 -7.91 13.76 -9.04
N PRO A 95 -7.13 14.19 -8.02
CA PRO A 95 -7.34 15.51 -7.45
C PRO A 95 -7.13 16.54 -8.56
N ALA A 96 -8.12 17.41 -8.78
CA ALA A 96 -7.97 18.53 -9.69
C ALA A 96 -6.71 19.29 -9.32
N ALA A 97 -5.81 19.50 -10.29
CA ALA A 97 -4.60 20.29 -10.11
C ALA A 97 -4.98 21.58 -9.40
N ALA A 98 -4.51 21.74 -8.16
CA ALA A 98 -4.75 22.93 -7.38
C ALA A 98 -4.25 24.09 -8.25
N ALA A 99 -5.19 24.94 -8.69
CA ALA A 99 -4.89 26.11 -9.50
C ALA A 99 -3.69 26.83 -8.90
N SER A 100 -2.65 26.98 -9.71
CA SER A 100 -1.39 27.62 -9.39
C SER A 100 -1.66 28.91 -8.60
N ALA A 101 -1.43 28.89 -7.30
CA ALA A 101 -1.44 30.11 -6.51
C ALA A 101 -0.28 30.98 -7.02
N PRO A 102 -0.50 32.23 -7.45
CA PRO A 102 0.58 33.06 -7.97
C PRO A 102 1.58 33.32 -6.83
N ALA A 103 2.86 33.08 -7.13
CA ALA A 103 3.97 33.41 -6.25
C ALA A 103 3.95 34.92 -5.95
N LYS A 104 3.84 35.29 -4.67
CA LYS A 104 4.15 36.65 -4.23
C LYS A 104 5.67 36.83 -4.29
N SER A 105 6.13 37.64 -5.23
CA SER A 105 7.49 38.19 -5.20
C SER A 105 7.51 39.35 -4.21
N SER A 106 8.48 39.36 -3.29
CA SER A 106 8.91 40.55 -2.56
C SER A 106 10.39 40.45 -2.22
#